data_AF-A0A193BX42-F1
#
_entry.id   AF-A0A193BX42-F1
#
_cell.length_a   1.000
_cell.length_b   1.000
_cell.length_c   1.000
_cell.angle_alpha   90.00
_cell.angle_beta   90.00
_cell.angle_gamma   90.00
#
_symmetry.space_group_name_H-M   'P 1'
#
loop_
_entity.id
_entity.type
_entity.pdbx_description
1 polymer ?
#
loop_
_entity_poly.entity_id
_entity_poly.type
_entity_poly.pdbx_seq_one_letter_code
_entity_poly.pdbx_strand_id
1 'polypeptide(L)'
;MSGRAPYGLVAVTCAVIMAVLGFLVSGEGLASPDVLALRWVERTFGGDIGLLRLLVLPTEAYVLIPVALLAATLCLLGRRRLEAVLTLTSPLVAIAANTWVLKPLFDRWKNTYLAYPSGHTVALVAVLTVLVLLARPGVATAVIAIVGAVVLGAVTIGMIGLGYHYLTDVVGGTLFAVAAVCGTWALLTWAARRRAPMPSDG
;
A
#
# COMPACT_ATOMS: atom_id res chain seq x y z
N MET A 1 10.24 -26.23 -0.67
CA MET A 1 10.40 -25.40 0.55
C MET A 1 11.12 -24.11 0.18
N SER A 2 10.45 -22.96 -0.02
CA SER A 2 11.13 -21.63 -0.04
C SER A 2 10.19 -20.40 -0.06
N GLY A 3 8.96 -20.50 -0.60
CA GLY A 3 8.10 -19.33 -0.84
C GLY A 3 7.40 -18.66 0.37
N ARG A 4 7.75 -18.99 1.62
CA ARG A 4 7.11 -18.43 2.85
C ARG A 4 7.97 -17.41 3.60
N ALA A 5 9.27 -17.66 3.66
CA ALA A 5 10.25 -16.76 4.26
C ALA A 5 10.30 -15.36 3.60
N PRO A 6 10.14 -15.19 2.27
CA PRO A 6 10.33 -13.87 1.68
C PRO A 6 9.22 -12.89 2.10
N TYR A 7 7.94 -13.29 2.15
CA TYR A 7 6.86 -12.35 2.45
C TYR A 7 6.84 -11.92 3.92
N GLY A 8 7.14 -12.82 4.84
CA GLY A 8 7.30 -12.47 6.26
C GLY A 8 8.47 -11.51 6.48
N LEU A 9 9.62 -11.79 5.84
CA LEU A 9 10.79 -10.91 5.92
C LEU A 9 10.51 -9.54 5.27
N VAL A 10 9.91 -9.51 4.08
CA VAL A 10 9.49 -8.27 3.41
C VAL A 10 8.56 -7.47 4.32
N ALA A 11 7.58 -8.13 4.94
CA ALA A 11 6.64 -7.46 5.83
C ALA A 11 7.33 -6.81 7.03
N VAL A 12 8.22 -7.55 7.70
CA VAL A 12 8.99 -7.04 8.85
C VAL A 12 9.91 -5.90 8.43
N THR A 13 10.67 -6.07 7.34
CA THR A 13 11.60 -5.05 6.85
C THR A 13 10.85 -3.76 6.50
N CYS A 14 9.75 -3.85 5.74
CA CYS A 14 8.94 -2.68 5.41
C CYS A 14 8.33 -2.03 6.66
N ALA A 15 7.83 -2.81 7.62
CA ALA A 15 7.27 -2.29 8.87
C ALA A 15 8.32 -1.55 9.71
N VAL A 16 9.53 -2.11 9.82
CA VAL A 16 10.64 -1.49 10.57
C VAL A 16 11.08 -0.18 9.91
N ILE A 17 11.30 -0.17 8.59
CA ILE A 17 11.71 1.05 7.87
C ILE A 17 10.62 2.12 7.99
N MET A 18 9.35 1.72 7.86
CA MET A 18 8.21 2.63 8.03
C MET A 18 8.18 3.22 9.45
N ALA A 19 8.31 2.39 10.49
CA ALA A 19 8.30 2.87 11.87
C ALA A 19 9.45 3.85 12.15
N VAL A 20 10.67 3.50 11.72
CA VAL A 20 11.84 4.38 11.86
C VAL A 20 11.61 5.71 11.14
N LEU A 21 11.13 5.67 9.90
CA LEU A 21 10.81 6.88 9.15
C LEU A 21 9.75 7.71 9.89
N GLY A 22 8.67 7.10 10.36
CA GLY A 22 7.58 7.76 11.08
C GLY A 22 8.04 8.50 12.32
N PHE A 23 8.92 7.90 13.13
CA PHE A 23 9.50 8.58 14.29
C PHE A 23 10.41 9.75 13.90
N LEU A 24 11.18 9.61 12.81
CA LEU A 24 12.05 10.67 12.29
C LEU A 24 11.29 11.87 11.73
N VAL A 25 10.05 11.69 11.29
CA VAL A 25 9.22 12.75 10.70
C VAL A 25 8.03 13.17 11.57
N SER A 26 7.96 12.70 12.82
CA SER A 26 6.88 13.00 13.77
C SER A 26 6.80 14.50 14.11
N GLY A 27 5.63 14.95 14.55
CA GLY A 27 5.35 16.36 14.84
C GLY A 27 5.01 17.18 13.60
N GLU A 28 5.44 18.45 13.58
CA GLU A 28 5.12 19.40 12.51
C GLU A 28 6.35 19.75 11.66
N GLY A 29 6.14 19.86 10.35
CA GLY A 29 7.12 20.41 9.42
C GLY A 29 7.56 19.47 8.30
N LEU A 30 8.33 20.07 7.38
CA LEU A 30 8.93 19.38 6.25
C LEU A 30 10.27 18.78 6.65
N ALA A 31 10.47 17.48 6.37
CA ALA A 31 11.82 16.92 6.38
C ALA A 31 12.58 17.38 5.13
N SER A 32 13.92 17.40 5.17
CA SER A 32 14.78 17.77 4.03
C SER A 32 14.37 17.14 2.68
N PRO A 33 14.08 15.82 2.57
CA PRO A 33 13.62 15.24 1.30
C PRO A 33 12.25 15.77 0.84
N ASP A 34 11.36 16.13 1.77
CA ASP A 34 10.04 16.68 1.43
C ASP A 34 10.17 18.06 0.79
N VAL A 35 11.09 18.90 1.28
CA VAL A 35 11.36 20.23 0.70
C VAL A 35 11.87 20.10 -0.74
N LEU A 36 12.79 19.16 -0.99
CA LEU A 36 13.33 18.94 -2.32
C LEU A 36 12.24 18.49 -3.29
N ALA A 37 11.44 17.51 -2.87
CA ALA A 37 10.36 16.98 -3.68
C ALA A 37 9.29 18.03 -3.97
N LEU A 38 8.87 18.80 -2.96
CA LEU A 38 7.91 19.89 -3.11
C LEU A 38 8.40 20.91 -4.14
N ARG A 39 9.63 21.41 -3.99
CA ARG A 39 10.19 22.40 -4.92
C ARG A 39 10.31 21.88 -6.35
N TRP A 40 10.60 20.59 -6.53
CA TRP A 40 10.67 19.98 -7.86
C TRP A 40 9.27 19.87 -8.49
N VAL A 41 8.28 19.38 -7.73
CA VAL A 41 6.90 19.26 -8.22
C VAL A 41 6.31 20.61 -8.56
N GLU A 42 6.49 21.62 -7.71
CA GLU A 42 6.03 22.99 -7.97
C GLU A 42 6.62 23.56 -9.26
N ARG A 43 7.94 23.38 -9.47
CA ARG A 43 8.62 23.86 -10.69
C ARG A 43 8.16 23.16 -11.96
N THR A 44 7.89 21.86 -11.90
CA THR A 44 7.59 21.06 -13.10
C THR A 44 6.10 20.96 -13.40
N PHE A 45 5.23 20.96 -12.38
CA PHE A 45 3.81 20.66 -12.52
C PHE A 45 2.89 21.71 -11.86
N GLY A 46 3.41 22.71 -11.16
CA GLY A 46 2.60 23.64 -10.36
C GLY A 46 1.57 24.47 -11.14
N GLY A 47 1.74 24.60 -12.46
CA GLY A 47 0.81 25.32 -13.34
C GLY A 47 -0.41 24.52 -13.80
N ASP A 48 -0.44 23.19 -13.61
CA ASP A 48 -1.49 22.33 -14.16
C ASP A 48 -2.21 21.51 -13.08
N ILE A 49 -3.17 22.16 -12.42
CA ILE A 49 -4.02 21.53 -11.40
C ILE A 49 -4.84 20.38 -12.00
N GLY A 50 -5.22 20.46 -13.28
CA GLY A 50 -5.98 19.43 -13.97
C GLY A 50 -5.18 18.13 -14.08
N LEU A 51 -3.93 18.24 -14.52
CA LEU A 51 -2.98 17.12 -14.55
C LEU A 51 -2.74 16.56 -13.14
N LEU A 52 -2.50 17.41 -12.14
CA LEU A 52 -2.26 16.93 -10.77
C LEU A 52 -3.45 16.14 -10.22
N ARG A 53 -4.70 16.56 -10.50
CA ARG A 53 -5.91 15.80 -10.15
C ARG A 53 -6.00 14.47 -10.89
N LEU A 54 -5.66 14.45 -12.19
CA LEU A 54 -5.60 13.22 -12.98
C LEU A 54 -4.57 12.23 -12.41
N LEU A 55 -3.43 12.72 -11.93
CA LEU A 55 -2.38 11.89 -11.35
C LEU A 55 -2.80 11.25 -10.00
N VAL A 56 -3.67 11.90 -9.21
CA VAL A 56 -4.19 11.34 -7.95
C VAL A 56 -5.38 10.41 -8.15
N LEU A 57 -6.08 10.49 -9.29
CA LEU A 57 -7.26 9.69 -9.64
C LEU A 57 -7.15 8.19 -9.29
N PRO A 58 -6.01 7.48 -9.49
CA PRO A 58 -5.91 6.07 -9.15
C PRO A 58 -6.09 5.73 -7.67
N THR A 59 -5.96 6.71 -6.77
CA THR A 59 -6.15 6.53 -5.32
C THR A 59 -7.60 6.66 -4.88
N GLU A 60 -8.48 7.12 -5.76
CA GLU A 60 -9.87 7.38 -5.44
C GLU A 60 -10.63 6.09 -5.16
N ALA A 61 -11.51 6.13 -4.15
CA ALA A 61 -12.26 4.95 -3.71
C ALA A 61 -13.12 4.36 -4.83
N TYR A 62 -13.71 5.20 -5.68
CA TYR A 62 -14.52 4.76 -6.82
C TYR A 62 -13.70 4.09 -7.93
N VAL A 63 -12.35 4.20 -7.92
CA VAL A 63 -11.45 3.44 -8.80
C VAL A 63 -10.99 2.16 -8.11
N LEU A 64 -10.54 2.26 -6.86
CA LEU A 64 -9.96 1.13 -6.13
C LEU A 64 -10.99 0.05 -5.77
N ILE A 65 -12.21 0.44 -5.38
CA ILE A 65 -13.26 -0.51 -5.00
C ILE A 65 -13.63 -1.43 -6.17
N PRO A 66 -13.96 -0.93 -7.39
CA PRO A 66 -14.20 -1.80 -8.54
C PRO A 66 -13.04 -2.74 -8.88
N VAL A 67 -11.79 -2.25 -8.79
CA VAL A 67 -10.60 -3.08 -9.05
C VAL A 67 -10.49 -4.22 -8.04
N ALA A 68 -10.65 -3.92 -6.75
CA ALA A 68 -10.61 -4.94 -5.69
C ALA A 68 -11.76 -5.96 -5.82
N LEU A 69 -12.98 -5.50 -6.13
CA LEU A 69 -14.14 -6.37 -6.35
C LEU A 69 -13.97 -7.26 -7.59
N LEU A 70 -13.42 -6.73 -8.68
CA LEU A 70 -13.11 -7.50 -9.87
C LEU A 70 -12.07 -8.58 -9.56
N ALA A 71 -10.98 -8.24 -8.89
CA ALA A 71 -9.95 -9.20 -8.50
C ALA A 71 -10.50 -10.31 -7.58
N ALA A 72 -11.33 -9.94 -6.59
CA ALA A 72 -11.98 -10.90 -5.71
C ALA A 72 -12.95 -11.82 -6.48
N THR A 73 -13.72 -11.26 -7.41
CA THR A 73 -14.65 -12.02 -8.26
C THR A 73 -13.89 -13.02 -9.14
N LEU A 74 -12.80 -12.60 -9.79
CA LEU A 74 -11.95 -13.50 -10.58
C LEU A 74 -11.36 -14.64 -9.73
N CYS A 75 -10.98 -14.36 -8.48
CA CYS A 75 -10.55 -15.40 -7.54
C CYS A 75 -11.69 -16.40 -7.24
N LEU A 76 -12.91 -15.90 -6.98
CA LEU A 76 -14.07 -16.77 -6.72
C LEU A 76 -14.42 -17.64 -7.93
N LEU A 77 -14.39 -17.09 -9.14
CA LEU A 77 -14.60 -17.84 -10.39
C LEU A 77 -13.52 -18.92 -10.58
N GLY A 78 -12.28 -18.63 -10.19
CA GLY A 78 -11.18 -19.59 -10.15
C GLY A 78 -11.22 -20.57 -8.96
N ARG A 79 -12.28 -20.56 -8.15
CA ARG A 79 -12.43 -21.37 -6.91
C ARG A 79 -11.38 -21.08 -5.82
N ARG A 80 -10.69 -19.94 -5.92
CA ARG A 80 -9.64 -19.46 -5.02
C ARG A 80 -10.25 -18.63 -3.88
N ARG A 81 -11.06 -19.28 -3.03
CA ARG A 81 -11.86 -18.60 -1.99
C ARG A 81 -11.01 -17.86 -0.96
N LEU A 82 -9.90 -18.45 -0.53
CA LEU A 82 -9.00 -17.82 0.43
C LEU A 82 -8.39 -16.53 -0.14
N GLU A 83 -7.98 -16.57 -1.41
CA GLU A 83 -7.42 -15.41 -2.09
C GLU A 83 -8.46 -14.32 -2.33
N ALA A 84 -9.72 -14.67 -2.62
CA ALA A 84 -10.80 -13.71 -2.71
C ALA A 84 -11.02 -12.98 -1.38
N VAL A 85 -11.03 -13.71 -0.26
CA VAL A 85 -11.10 -13.12 1.09
C VAL A 85 -9.91 -12.21 1.33
N LEU A 86 -8.69 -12.69 1.09
CA LEU A 86 -7.44 -11.92 1.27
C LEU A 86 -7.42 -10.63 0.45
N THR A 87 -7.98 -10.65 -0.76
CA THR A 87 -8.05 -9.50 -1.67
C THR A 87 -8.83 -8.35 -1.05
N LEU A 88 -9.90 -8.66 -0.32
CA LEU A 88 -10.76 -7.66 0.33
C LEU A 88 -10.27 -7.33 1.73
N THR A 89 -9.88 -8.33 2.53
CA THR A 89 -9.53 -8.12 3.93
C THR A 89 -8.21 -7.38 4.10
N SER A 90 -7.21 -7.66 3.27
CA SER A 90 -5.86 -7.09 3.47
C SER A 90 -5.83 -5.56 3.30
N PRO A 91 -6.43 -4.97 2.25
CA PRO A 91 -6.53 -3.51 2.13
C PRO A 91 -7.37 -2.88 3.24
N LEU A 92 -8.49 -3.50 3.64
CA LEU A 92 -9.34 -2.97 4.71
C LEU A 92 -8.60 -2.93 6.06
N VAL A 93 -7.88 -4.00 6.41
CA VAL A 93 -7.06 -4.06 7.62
C VAL A 93 -5.95 -3.00 7.57
N ALA A 94 -5.29 -2.83 6.43
CA ALA A 94 -4.26 -1.79 6.27
C ALA A 94 -4.85 -0.39 6.45
N ILE A 95 -5.97 -0.06 5.81
CA ILE A 95 -6.61 1.26 5.93
C ILE A 95 -7.06 1.52 7.38
N ALA A 96 -7.67 0.53 8.04
CA ALA A 96 -8.13 0.65 9.41
C ALA A 96 -6.95 0.90 10.37
N ALA A 97 -5.89 0.09 10.27
CA ALA A 97 -4.70 0.26 11.10
C ALA A 97 -3.96 1.58 10.81
N ASN A 98 -3.93 2.03 9.55
CA ASN A 98 -3.37 3.34 9.20
C ASN A 98 -4.11 4.48 9.94
N THR A 99 -5.44 4.48 9.83
CA THR A 99 -6.29 5.56 10.32
C THR A 99 -6.36 5.59 11.84
N TRP A 100 -6.54 4.43 12.47
CA TRP A 100 -6.87 4.36 13.90
C TRP A 100 -5.68 4.07 14.80
N VAL A 101 -4.56 3.59 14.24
CA VAL A 101 -3.37 3.24 15.03
C VAL A 101 -2.18 4.10 14.61
N LEU A 102 -1.78 4.04 13.35
CA LEU A 102 -0.52 4.66 12.93
C LEU A 102 -0.57 6.17 12.92
N LYS A 103 -1.66 6.76 12.41
CA LYS A 103 -1.82 8.22 12.40
C LYS A 103 -1.72 8.81 13.82
N PRO A 104 -2.50 8.34 14.81
CA PRO A 104 -2.34 8.80 16.20
C PRO A 104 -0.97 8.48 16.80
N LEU A 105 -0.37 7.34 16.45
CA LEU A 105 0.92 6.91 17.00
C LEU A 105 2.08 7.82 16.59
N PHE A 106 2.15 8.20 15.31
CA PHE A 106 3.25 9.03 14.80
C PHE A 106 2.99 10.52 14.96
N ASP A 107 1.73 10.92 15.15
CA ASP A 107 1.31 12.29 15.44
C ASP A 107 1.95 13.33 14.50
N ARG A 108 2.08 12.98 13.21
CA ARG A 108 2.63 13.89 12.21
C ARG A 108 1.52 14.74 11.63
N TRP A 109 1.62 16.05 11.83
CA TRP A 109 0.60 16.99 11.41
C TRP A 109 0.96 17.67 10.09
N LYS A 110 -0.08 17.87 9.27
CA LYS A 110 -0.06 18.75 8.12
C LYS A 110 -1.33 19.56 8.11
N ASN A 111 -1.19 20.87 8.32
CA ASN A 111 -2.32 21.76 8.54
C ASN A 111 -3.22 21.24 9.68
N THR A 112 -4.42 20.77 9.37
CA THR A 112 -5.45 20.37 10.34
C THR A 112 -5.64 18.85 10.47
N TYR A 113 -4.75 18.03 9.88
CA TYR A 113 -4.90 16.57 9.93
C TYR A 113 -3.58 15.82 10.10
N LEU A 114 -3.70 14.58 10.59
CA LEU A 114 -2.60 13.63 10.69
C LEU A 114 -2.23 13.09 9.30
N ALA A 115 -1.02 13.41 8.88
CA ALA A 115 -0.52 13.20 7.52
C ALA A 115 0.21 11.86 7.35
N TYR A 116 0.97 11.42 8.35
CA TYR A 116 1.75 10.19 8.26
C TYR A 116 1.04 9.01 8.93
N PRO A 117 0.94 7.84 8.28
CA PRO A 117 1.22 7.58 6.86
C PRO A 117 0.06 8.04 5.94
N SER A 118 0.35 8.25 4.65
CA SER A 118 -0.67 8.63 3.65
C SER A 118 -1.72 7.53 3.44
N GLY A 119 -2.98 7.84 3.75
CA GLY A 119 -4.10 6.89 3.61
C GLY A 119 -4.45 6.55 2.16
N HIS A 120 -4.42 7.54 1.25
CA HIS A 120 -4.62 7.34 -0.19
C HIS A 120 -3.57 6.39 -0.77
N THR A 121 -2.31 6.59 -0.35
CA THR A 121 -1.22 5.71 -0.75
C THR A 121 -1.40 4.31 -0.17
N VAL A 122 -1.80 4.19 1.10
CA VAL A 122 -2.05 2.87 1.72
C VAL A 122 -3.11 2.10 0.95
N ALA A 123 -4.23 2.75 0.59
CA ALA A 123 -5.30 2.11 -0.15
C ALA A 123 -4.83 1.60 -1.53
N LEU A 124 -4.17 2.46 -2.32
CA LEU A 124 -3.65 2.11 -3.64
C LEU A 124 -2.61 0.98 -3.56
N VAL A 125 -1.59 1.15 -2.72
CA VAL A 125 -0.47 0.20 -2.65
C VAL A 125 -0.92 -1.14 -2.08
N ALA A 126 -1.90 -1.15 -1.18
CA ALA A 126 -2.46 -2.40 -0.67
C ALA A 126 -3.14 -3.21 -1.80
N VAL A 127 -3.96 -2.55 -2.63
CA VAL A 127 -4.58 -3.19 -3.80
C VAL A 127 -3.52 -3.66 -4.80
N LEU A 128 -2.54 -2.83 -5.14
CA LEU A 128 -1.44 -3.21 -6.05
C LEU A 128 -0.64 -4.42 -5.52
N THR A 129 -0.33 -4.43 -4.21
CA THR A 129 0.40 -5.53 -3.57
C THR A 129 -0.42 -6.82 -3.63
N VAL A 130 -1.73 -6.75 -3.38
CA VAL A 130 -2.63 -7.90 -3.58
C VAL A 130 -2.58 -8.40 -5.03
N LEU A 131 -2.68 -7.51 -6.02
CA LEU A 131 -2.63 -7.90 -7.44
C LEU A 131 -1.30 -8.59 -7.80
N VAL A 132 -0.18 -8.09 -7.26
CA VAL A 132 1.14 -8.71 -7.40
C VAL A 132 1.16 -10.12 -6.79
N LEU A 133 0.59 -10.31 -5.59
CA LEU A 133 0.53 -11.63 -4.92
C LEU A 133 -0.42 -12.62 -5.61
N LEU A 134 -1.46 -12.13 -6.29
CA LEU A 134 -2.39 -12.95 -7.05
C LEU A 134 -1.85 -13.38 -8.42
N ALA A 135 -0.92 -12.61 -8.97
CA ALA A 135 -0.36 -12.81 -10.30
C ALA A 135 0.41 -14.13 -10.42
N ARG A 136 0.44 -14.69 -11.63
CA ARG A 136 1.32 -15.83 -11.91
C ARG A 136 2.78 -15.36 -11.85
N PRO A 137 3.68 -16.12 -11.20
CA PRO A 137 5.10 -15.80 -11.20
C PRO A 137 5.65 -15.63 -12.62
N GLY A 138 6.53 -14.66 -12.83
CA GLY A 138 7.11 -14.33 -14.13
C GLY A 138 6.59 -13.00 -14.69
N VAL A 139 6.34 -12.96 -16.00
CA VAL A 139 6.03 -11.71 -16.74
C VAL A 139 4.83 -10.97 -16.16
N ALA A 140 3.75 -11.67 -15.79
CA ALA A 140 2.56 -11.02 -15.23
C ALA A 140 2.86 -10.27 -13.93
N THR A 141 3.63 -10.90 -13.02
CA THR A 141 4.07 -10.28 -11.78
C THR A 141 4.94 -9.04 -12.06
N ALA A 142 5.88 -9.14 -12.99
CA ALA A 142 6.78 -8.04 -13.36
C ALA A 142 6.00 -6.86 -13.96
N VAL A 143 5.07 -7.12 -14.88
CA VAL A 143 4.25 -6.09 -15.52
C VAL A 143 3.40 -5.36 -14.48
N ILE A 144 2.69 -6.08 -13.61
CA ILE A 144 1.85 -5.46 -12.58
C ILE A 144 2.71 -4.63 -11.62
N ALA A 145 3.88 -5.13 -11.21
CA ALA A 145 4.78 -4.39 -10.33
C ALA A 145 5.32 -3.11 -10.99
N ILE A 146 5.74 -3.18 -12.25
CA ILE A 146 6.26 -2.02 -13.00
C ILE A 146 5.16 -0.98 -13.22
N VAL A 147 4.00 -1.40 -13.71
CA VAL A 147 2.86 -0.50 -13.92
C VAL A 147 2.42 0.12 -12.58
N GLY A 148 2.36 -0.69 -11.52
CA GLY A 148 2.04 -0.21 -10.18
C GLY A 148 3.05 0.83 -9.66
N ALA A 149 4.34 0.63 -9.92
CA ALA A 149 5.39 1.60 -9.55
C ALA A 149 5.26 2.91 -10.33
N VAL A 150 4.94 2.84 -11.64
CA VAL A 150 4.69 4.03 -12.46
C VAL A 150 3.46 4.80 -11.95
N VAL A 151 2.37 4.10 -11.66
CA VAL A 151 1.15 4.70 -11.10
C VAL A 151 1.42 5.33 -9.73
N LEU A 152 2.17 4.66 -8.87
CA LEU A 152 2.57 5.22 -7.57
C LEU A 152 3.45 6.47 -7.74
N GLY A 153 4.36 6.48 -8.70
CA GLY A 153 5.17 7.66 -9.04
C GLY A 153 4.31 8.85 -9.47
N ALA A 154 3.36 8.61 -10.39
CA ALA A 154 2.36 9.60 -10.81
C ALA A 154 1.56 10.14 -9.62
N VAL A 155 0.99 9.24 -8.81
CA VAL A 155 0.25 9.62 -7.60
C VAL A 155 1.10 10.42 -6.64
N THR A 156 2.37 10.06 -6.43
CA THR A 156 3.29 10.80 -5.56
C THR A 156 3.40 12.26 -6.01
N ILE A 157 3.56 12.49 -7.32
CA ILE A 157 3.61 13.84 -7.90
C ILE A 157 2.30 14.60 -7.63
N GLY A 158 1.16 13.98 -7.93
CA GLY A 158 -0.15 14.56 -7.71
C GLY A 158 -0.42 14.91 -6.24
N MET A 159 -0.07 14.02 -5.32
CA MET A 159 -0.28 14.17 -3.88
C MET A 159 0.57 15.31 -3.30
N ILE A 160 1.80 15.46 -3.77
CA ILE A 160 2.69 16.56 -3.38
C ILE A 160 2.18 17.87 -3.99
N GLY A 161 1.90 17.89 -5.28
CA GLY A 161 1.53 19.10 -6.03
C GLY A 161 0.18 19.68 -5.62
N LEU A 162 -0.79 18.84 -5.24
CA LEU A 162 -2.06 19.29 -4.66
C LEU A 162 -1.95 19.65 -3.18
N GLY A 163 -0.78 19.46 -2.56
CA GLY A 163 -0.60 19.71 -1.14
C GLY A 163 -1.40 18.75 -0.26
N TYR A 164 -1.60 17.50 -0.69
CA TYR A 164 -2.28 16.48 0.12
C TYR A 164 -1.32 15.78 1.08
N HIS A 165 -0.08 15.49 0.67
CA HIS A 165 0.87 14.76 1.51
C HIS A 165 2.31 15.13 1.19
N TYR A 166 3.20 14.96 2.16
CA TYR A 166 4.64 15.05 1.95
C TYR A 166 5.17 13.77 1.28
N LEU A 167 6.35 13.83 0.66
CA LEU A 167 6.98 12.65 0.04
C LEU A 167 7.13 11.51 1.04
N THR A 168 7.61 11.83 2.24
CA THR A 168 7.81 10.85 3.32
C THR A 168 6.51 10.20 3.79
N ASP A 169 5.36 10.89 3.73
CA ASP A 169 4.05 10.29 4.02
C ASP A 169 3.66 9.22 3.00
N VAL A 170 3.97 9.46 1.73
CA VAL A 170 3.74 8.53 0.62
C VAL A 170 4.68 7.32 0.74
N VAL A 171 5.96 7.55 1.05
CA VAL A 171 6.92 6.47 1.30
C VAL A 171 6.48 5.60 2.49
N GLY A 172 6.10 6.23 3.60
CA GLY A 172 5.57 5.54 4.78
C GLY A 172 4.32 4.73 4.49
N GLY A 173 3.35 5.32 3.77
CA GLY A 173 2.14 4.63 3.36
C GLY A 173 2.39 3.44 2.45
N THR A 174 3.36 3.57 1.54
CA THR A 174 3.79 2.48 0.64
C THR A 174 4.37 1.31 1.43
N LEU A 175 5.34 1.60 2.30
CA LEU A 175 5.98 0.59 3.13
C LEU A 175 4.98 -0.09 4.06
N PHE A 176 4.09 0.68 4.69
CA PHE A 176 3.07 0.12 5.57
C PHE A 176 2.09 -0.79 4.80
N ALA A 177 1.60 -0.37 3.64
CA ALA A 177 0.67 -1.18 2.86
C ALA A 177 1.30 -2.51 2.42
N VAL A 178 2.54 -2.49 1.94
CA VAL A 178 3.29 -3.71 1.60
C VAL A 178 3.44 -4.60 2.83
N ALA A 179 3.79 -4.02 3.99
CA ALA A 179 3.94 -4.76 5.23
C ALA A 179 2.63 -5.41 5.70
N ALA A 180 1.54 -4.64 5.72
CA ALA A 180 0.23 -5.10 6.15
C ALA A 180 -0.31 -6.21 5.25
N VAL A 181 -0.21 -6.06 3.92
CA VAL A 181 -0.70 -7.06 2.97
C VAL A 181 0.14 -8.33 3.01
N CYS A 182 1.48 -8.22 2.92
CA CYS A 182 2.37 -9.39 2.99
C CYS A 182 2.26 -10.11 4.34
N GLY A 183 2.13 -9.37 5.44
CA GLY A 183 1.93 -9.92 6.78
C GLY A 183 0.59 -10.66 6.91
N THR A 184 -0.51 -10.03 6.48
CA THR A 184 -1.85 -10.65 6.45
C THR A 184 -1.86 -11.92 5.61
N TRP A 185 -1.24 -11.87 4.43
CA TRP A 185 -1.09 -13.01 3.54
C TRP A 185 -0.30 -14.16 4.18
N ALA A 186 0.86 -13.86 4.77
CA ALA A 186 1.70 -14.86 5.42
C ALA A 186 0.99 -15.52 6.62
N LEU A 187 0.30 -14.74 7.44
CA LEU A 187 -0.43 -15.22 8.62
C LEU A 187 -1.64 -16.10 8.25
N LEU A 188 -2.48 -15.65 7.32
CA LEU A 188 -3.69 -16.39 6.96
C LEU A 188 -3.39 -17.67 6.17
N THR A 189 -2.38 -17.63 5.29
CA THR A 189 -1.92 -18.85 4.59
C THR A 189 -1.27 -19.85 5.54
N TRP A 190 -0.58 -19.38 6.59
CA TRP A 190 -0.06 -20.24 7.65
C TRP A 190 -1.20 -20.86 8.48
N ALA A 191 -2.18 -20.07 8.89
CA ALA A 191 -3.32 -20.53 9.67
C ALA A 191 -4.18 -21.57 8.91
N ALA A 192 -4.43 -21.34 7.62
CA ALA A 192 -5.17 -22.27 6.77
C ALA A 192 -4.50 -23.64 6.67
N ARG A 193 -3.16 -23.69 6.60
CA ARG A 193 -2.41 -24.95 6.55
C ARG A 193 -2.41 -25.71 7.86
N ARG A 194 -2.38 -25.02 9.00
CA ARG A 194 -2.48 -25.67 10.31
C ARG A 194 -3.83 -26.35 10.54
N ARG A 195 -4.87 -25.92 9.82
CA ARG A 195 -6.22 -26.50 9.88
C ARG A 195 -6.42 -27.66 8.89
N ALA A 196 -5.46 -27.96 8.02
CA ALA A 196 -5.56 -29.09 7.12
C ALA A 196 -5.41 -30.40 7.92
N PRO A 197 -6.36 -31.35 7.82
CA PRO A 197 -6.25 -32.66 8.48
C PRO A 197 -4.95 -33.37 8.06
N MET A 198 -4.29 -34.05 9.00
CA MET A 198 -3.19 -34.97 8.67
C MET A 198 -3.73 -36.05 7.71
N PRO A 199 -3.00 -36.41 6.65
CA PRO A 199 -3.32 -37.60 5.86
C PRO A 199 -3.42 -38.79 6.81
N SER A 200 -4.52 -39.54 6.77
CA SER A 200 -4.55 -40.85 7.41
C SER A 200 -3.66 -41.78 6.59
N ASP A 201 -2.54 -42.20 7.17
CA ASP A 201 -1.72 -43.27 6.61
C ASP A 201 -2.52 -44.57 6.78
N GLY A 202 -3.38 -44.86 5.79
CA GLY A 202 -4.10 -46.12 5.65
C GLY A 202 -3.27 -47.13 4.86
#